data_AF-A0A931HYX0-F1
#
_entry.id   AF-A0A931HYX0-F1
#
_cell.length_a   1.000
_cell.length_b   1.000
_cell.length_c   1.000
_cell.angle_alpha   90.00
_cell.angle_beta   90.00
_cell.angle_gamma   90.00
#
_symmetry.space_group_name_H-M   'P 1'
#
loop_
_entity.id
_entity.type
_entity.pdbx_description
1 polymer ?
#
loop_
_entity_poly.entity_id
_entity_poly.type
_entity_poly.pdbx_seq_one_letter_code
_entity_poly.pdbx_strand_id
1 'polypeptide(L)' 'MEPIFVGIDVSKDRLDVHVLPQAEAFSVARDAAGLEALAARLLPLSPLLVVLEATGGFESVAAA' A
#
# COMPACT_ATOMS: atom_id res chain seq x y z
N MET A 1 -11.77 -3.05 18.65
CA MET A 1 -10.51 -2.87 17.91
C MET A 1 -10.74 -1.69 17.00
N GLU A 2 -9.84 -0.70 17.00
CA GLU A 2 -9.96 0.42 16.06
C GLU A 2 -9.70 -0.10 14.64
N PRO A 3 -10.45 0.37 13.63
CA PRO A 3 -10.27 -0.07 12.26
C PRO A 3 -8.90 0.35 11.72
N ILE A 4 -8.27 -0.54 10.94
CA ILE A 4 -7.01 -0.25 10.26
C ILE A 4 -7.30 0.37 8.89
N PHE A 5 -6.59 1.46 8.58
CA PHE A 5 -6.64 2.13 7.29
C PHE A 5 -5.25 2.16 6.69
N VAL A 6 -5.16 1.97 5.38
CA VAL A 6 -3.91 2.00 4.64
C VAL A 6 -4.00 3.04 3.53
N GLY A 7 -3.07 3.98 3.50
CA GLY A 7 -2.84 4.86 2.36
C GLY A 7 -1.63 4.39 1.57
N ILE A 8 -1.73 4.38 0.24
CA ILE A 8 -0.65 4.03 -0.67
C ILE A 8 -0.48 5.16 -1.67
N ASP A 9 0.66 5.84 -1.65
CA ASP A 9 1.07 6.78 -2.70
C ASP A 9 1.86 6.03 -3.78
N VAL A 10 1.39 6.13 -5.01
CA VAL A 10 1.89 5.39 -6.17
C VAL A 10 2.81 6.28 -6.98
N SER A 11 4.09 5.95 -7.00
CA SER A 11 5.11 6.59 -7.82
C SER A 11 5.61 5.66 -8.93
N LYS A 12 6.48 6.18 -9.82
CA LYS A 12 7.00 5.42 -10.96
C LYS A 12 7.68 4.11 -10.56
N ASP A 13 8.49 4.12 -9.50
CA ASP A 13 9.38 2.99 -9.18
C ASP A 13 9.09 2.38 -7.78
N ARG A 14 8.22 2.99 -6.98
CA ARG A 14 7.91 2.54 -5.62
C ARG A 14 6.48 2.85 -5.19
N LEU A 15 6.02 2.15 -4.16
CA LEU A 15 4.77 2.39 -3.44
C LEU A 15 5.13 2.82 -2.02
N ASP A 16 4.67 4.00 -1.61
CA ASP A 16 4.84 4.50 -0.25
C ASP A 16 3.57 4.22 0.54
N VAL A 17 3.69 3.53 1.67
CA VAL A 17 2.57 2.98 2.43
C VAL A 17 2.55 3.59 3.82
N HIS A 18 1.37 4.00 4.26
CA HIS A 18 1.14 4.47 5.61
C HIS A 18 -0.05 3.74 6.24
N VAL A 19 0.16 3.20 7.44
CA VAL A 19 -0.81 2.39 8.17
C VAL A 19 -1.28 3.13 9.42
N LEU A 20 -2.59 3.37 9.50
CA LEU A 20 -3.25 3.98 10.65
C LEU A 20 -4.07 2.94 11.42
N PRO A 21 -4.13 3.03 12.76
CA PRO A 21 -3.52 4.06 13.63
C PRO A 21 -2.07 3.77 14.06
N GLN A 22 -1.47 2.68 13.57
CA GLN A 22 -0.15 2.21 14.02
C GLN A 22 1.01 3.19 13.73
N ALA A 23 0.78 4.20 12.88
CA ALA A 23 1.79 5.16 12.43
C ALA A 23 3.01 4.46 11.82
N GLU A 24 2.78 3.30 11.19
CA GLU A 24 3.79 2.57 10.46
C GLU A 24 3.87 3.12 9.04
N ALA A 25 5.09 3.44 8.60
CA ALA A 25 5.37 3.87 7.23
C ALA A 25 6.45 2.98 6.63
N PHE A 26 6.24 2.52 5.40
CA PHE A 26 7.24 1.77 4.66
C PHE A 26 7.08 1.96 3.16
N SER A 27 8.10 1.57 2.40
CA SER A 27 8.04 1.59 0.93
C SER A 27 8.41 0.24 0.36
N VAL A 28 7.79 -0.12 -0.76
CA VAL A 28 8.15 -1.30 -1.57
C VAL A 28 8.40 -0.87 -3.01
N ALA A 29 9.14 -1.66 -3.78
CA ALA A 29 9.28 -1.43 -5.22
C ALA A 29 7.92 -1.60 -5.93
N ARG A 30 7.68 -0.86 -7.01
CA ARG A 30 6.50 -1.04 -7.87
C ARG A 30 6.77 -2.12 -8.92
N ASP A 31 7.09 -3.31 -8.45
CA ASP A 31 7.29 -4.52 -9.25
C ASP A 31 6.58 -5.72 -8.60
N ALA A 32 6.61 -6.89 -9.25
CA ALA A 32 5.93 -8.07 -8.75
C ALA A 32 6.41 -8.50 -7.35
N ALA A 33 7.71 -8.40 -7.07
CA ALA A 33 8.25 -8.79 -5.76
C ALA A 33 7.82 -7.81 -4.66
N GLY A 34 7.77 -6.52 -4.98
CA GLY A 34 7.27 -5.49 -4.06
C GLY A 34 5.78 -5.61 -3.77
N LEU A 35 4.95 -5.98 -4.76
CA LEU A 35 3.53 -6.25 -4.56
C LEU A 35 3.28 -7.47 -3.67
N GLU A 36 4.03 -8.56 -3.87
CA GLU A 36 3.96 -9.73 -2.99
C GLU A 36 4.37 -9.38 -1.55
N ALA A 37 5.44 -8.60 -1.38
CA ALA A 37 5.88 -8.13 -0.07
C ALA A 37 4.83 -7.21 0.60
N LEU A 38 4.15 -6.36 -0.19
CA LEU A 38 3.06 -5.53 0.29
C LEU A 38 1.87 -6.36 0.76
N ALA A 39 1.41 -7.30 -0.07
CA ALA A 39 0.29 -8.18 0.26
C ALA A 39 0.58 -9.00 1.53
N ALA A 40 1.77 -9.58 1.64
CA ALA A 40 2.20 -10.33 2.81
C ALA A 40 2.18 -9.50 4.10
N ARG A 41 2.44 -8.18 4.01
CA ARG A 41 2.36 -7.26 5.16
C ARG A 41 0.93 -6.83 5.48
N LEU A 42 0.09 -6.56 4.48
CA LEU A 42 -1.25 -6.03 4.70
C LEU A 42 -2.29 -7.10 5.07
N LEU A 43 -2.15 -8.33 4.55
CA LEU A 43 -3.11 -9.42 4.82
C LEU A 43 -3.32 -9.70 6.32
N PRO A 44 -2.26 -9.84 7.15
CA PRO A 44 -2.43 -10.06 8.59
C PRO A 44 -3.08 -8.88 9.32
N LEU A 45 -2.97 -7.67 8.78
CA LEU A 45 -3.55 -6.46 9.36
C LEU A 45 -5.06 -6.38 9.13
N SER A 46 -5.59 -7.07 8.11
CA SER A 46 -7.03 -7.03 7.75
C SER A 46 -7.57 -5.58 7.70
N PRO A 47 -6.98 -4.70 6.87
CA PRO A 47 -7.39 -3.31 6.80
C PRO A 47 -8.86 -3.19 6.37
N LEU A 48 -9.59 -2.26 7.00
CA LEU A 48 -10.96 -1.95 6.64
C LEU A 48 -11.03 -1.26 5.27
N LEU A 49 -10.03 -0.44 4.96
CA LEU A 49 -9.96 0.31 3.72
C LEU A 49 -8.49 0.53 3.33
N VAL A 50 -8.22 0.32 2.04
CA VAL A 50 -6.96 0.69 1.39
C VAL A 50 -7.27 1.76 0.35
N VAL A 51 -6.59 2.89 0.42
CA VAL A 51 -6.71 4.01 -0.52
C VAL A 51 -5.43 4.10 -1.33
N LEU A 52 -5.57 4.17 -2.65
CA LEU A 52 -4.46 4.40 -3.57
C LEU A 52 -4.55 5.83 -4.09
N GLU A 53 -3.52 6.63 -3.81
CA GLU A 53 -3.29 7.93 -4.43
C GLU A 53 -2.30 7.73 -5.58
N ALA A 54 -2.73 8.00 -6.81
CA ALA A 54 -1.86 7.87 -7.98
C ALA A 54 -1.79 9.19 -8.71
N THR A 55 -0.58 9.70 -8.85
CA THR A 55 -0.28 10.83 -9.72
C THR A 55 0.52 10.32 -10.92
N GLY A 56 -0.05 10.42 -12.14
CA GLY A 56 0.65 10.07 -13.38
C GLY A 56 0.30 8.72 -14.04
N GLY A 57 -0.77 8.03 -13.64
CA GLY A 57 -1.32 6.89 -14.38
C GLY A 57 -0.60 5.54 -14.17
N PHE A 58 -0.02 5.33 -12.99
CA PHE A 58 0.68 4.09 -12.62
C PHE A 58 -0.11 3.20 -11.65
N GLU A 59 -1.36 3.55 -11.36
CA GLU A 59 -2.22 2.88 -10.38
C GLU A 59 -2.51 1.42 -10.70
N SER A 60 -2.60 1.07 -11.99
CA SER A 60 -3.26 -0.16 -12.42
C SER A 60 -2.52 -1.40 -11.91
N VAL A 61 -1.20 -1.31 -11.79
CA VAL A 61 -0.36 -2.38 -11.28
C VAL A 61 -0.57 -2.63 -9.78
N ALA A 62 -0.92 -1.60 -9.02
CA ALA A 62 -1.18 -1.73 -7.58
C ALA A 62 -2.65 -2.07 -7.27
N ALA A 63 -3.57 -1.77 -8.18
CA ALA A 63 -5.00 -2.01 -8.00
C ALA A 63 -5.51 -3.36 -8.56
N ALA A 64 -4.72 -4.05 -9.40
CA ALA A 64 -5.10 -5.25 -10.12
C ALA A 64 -5.15 -6.53 -9.26
#